data_AF-A0A7J7STH2-F1
#
_entry.id   AF-A0A7J7STH2-F1
#
_cell.length_a   1.000
_cell.length_b   1.000
_cell.length_c   1.000
_cell.angle_alpha   90.00
_cell.angle_beta   90.00
_cell.angle_gamma   90.00
#
_symmetry.space_group_name_H-M   'P 1'
#
loop_
_entity.id
_entity.type
_entity.pdbx_description
1 polymer ?
#
loop_
_entity_poly.entity_id
_entity_poly.type
_entity_poly.pdbx_seq_one_letter_code
_entity_poly.pdbx_strand_id
1 'polypeptide(L)'
;MGAEGWCSPGLWEPWLTWEREGGILTEANGSSCTIILHSPPRPTQLFLGGSIVKGGPVQVLEDQELKSQPEPLVVKGKRVAGGPQMIQLSLDGKRLYVTTSLYSAWDKQFYPDLIREGSVMLQVDVDTVKGGLKLNPNFLVDFGKEPLGPALAHELRYPGGDCSSDIWL
;
A
#
# COMPACT_ATOMS: atom_id res chain seq x y z
N MET A 1 -2.31 -30.14 -18.05
CA MET A 1 -1.10 -30.85 -17.61
C MET A 1 -0.44 -29.89 -16.61
N GLY A 2 -0.69 -29.93 -15.30
CA GLY A 2 -0.53 -31.05 -14.36
C GLY A 2 0.95 -31.43 -14.30
N ALA A 3 1.72 -31.28 -13.23
CA ALA A 3 1.50 -30.74 -11.89
C ALA A 3 2.90 -30.38 -11.31
N GLU A 4 2.92 -29.79 -10.11
CA GLU A 4 3.95 -30.01 -9.08
C GLU A 4 5.34 -29.36 -9.21
N GLY A 5 5.53 -28.30 -8.41
CA GLY A 5 6.83 -27.77 -7.98
C GLY A 5 6.84 -27.64 -6.45
N TRP A 6 6.97 -28.80 -5.82
CA TRP A 6 7.20 -29.13 -4.42
C TRP A 6 7.81 -28.03 -3.52
N CYS A 7 7.12 -27.78 -2.42
CA CYS A 7 7.70 -27.29 -1.17
C CYS A 7 8.58 -28.41 -0.59
N SER A 8 9.87 -28.41 -0.92
CA SER A 8 10.85 -29.33 -0.32
C SER A 8 11.50 -28.69 0.91
N PRO A 9 11.45 -29.33 2.09
CA PRO A 9 12.18 -28.86 3.27
C PRO A 9 13.67 -29.23 3.13
N GLY A 10 14.57 -28.24 3.21
CA GLY A 10 15.98 -28.52 3.52
C GLY A 10 17.08 -28.00 2.59
N LEU A 11 16.87 -26.94 1.81
CA LEU A 11 17.97 -26.26 1.10
C LEU A 11 17.92 -24.75 1.35
N TRP A 12 18.35 -24.36 2.55
CA TRP A 12 18.60 -22.96 2.91
C TRP A 12 20.09 -22.69 2.80
N GLU A 13 20.53 -22.06 1.71
CA GLU A 13 21.77 -21.27 1.72
C GLU A 13 21.43 -19.78 1.91
N PRO A 14 22.21 -19.05 2.72
CA PRO A 14 21.88 -17.72 3.23
C PRO A 14 22.40 -16.63 2.30
N TRP A 15 21.65 -16.31 1.24
CA TRP A 15 22.03 -15.24 0.31
C TRP A 15 20.88 -14.28 0.03
N LEU A 16 20.33 -13.66 1.08
CA LEU A 16 19.59 -12.41 0.96
C LEU A 16 19.63 -11.65 2.31
N THR A 17 20.82 -11.13 2.62
CA THR A 17 21.01 -10.08 3.64
C THR A 17 21.41 -8.78 2.93
N TRP A 18 20.48 -7.83 2.81
CA TRP A 18 20.64 -6.35 2.77
C TRP A 18 19.21 -5.76 2.88
N GLU A 19 18.90 -4.69 3.62
CA GLU A 19 19.68 -3.46 3.83
C GLU A 19 19.62 -2.91 5.27
N ARG A 20 20.79 -2.68 5.84
CA ARG A 20 21.00 -2.16 7.19
C ARG A 20 20.96 -0.63 7.15
N GLU A 21 19.75 -0.07 7.03
CA GLU A 21 19.40 1.32 7.38
C GLU A 21 17.87 1.49 7.23
N GLY A 22 17.12 1.22 8.31
CA GLY A 22 15.67 1.47 8.38
C GLY A 22 14.75 0.46 7.68
N GLY A 23 15.16 -0.81 7.58
CA GLY A 23 14.45 -1.84 6.81
C GLY A 23 13.69 -2.87 7.65
N ILE A 24 12.48 -3.18 7.19
CA ILE A 24 11.60 -4.27 7.63
C ILE A 24 12.37 -5.62 7.57
N LEU A 25 12.50 -6.35 8.68
CA LEU A 25 13.07 -7.70 8.68
C LEU A 25 11.95 -8.71 8.48
N THR A 26 12.05 -9.51 7.42
CA THR A 26 11.10 -10.58 7.13
C THR A 26 11.76 -11.93 7.34
N GLU A 27 11.30 -12.72 8.31
CA GLU A 27 11.76 -14.08 8.55
C GLU A 27 10.59 -15.05 8.31
N ALA A 28 10.73 -15.94 7.32
CA ALA A 28 9.69 -16.91 6.98
C ALA A 28 10.04 -18.28 7.57
N ASN A 29 9.26 -18.75 8.56
CA ASN A 29 9.36 -20.13 9.04
C ASN A 29 8.05 -20.87 8.76
N GLY A 30 8.10 -21.78 7.77
CA GLY A 30 7.16 -22.89 7.53
C GLY A 30 5.71 -22.56 7.15
N SER A 31 5.10 -21.54 7.77
CA SER A 31 3.69 -21.13 7.57
C SER A 31 3.42 -19.69 7.99
N SER A 32 4.36 -19.03 8.66
CA SER A 32 4.22 -17.68 9.20
C SER A 32 5.33 -16.78 8.69
N CYS A 33 4.95 -15.61 8.21
CA CYS A 33 5.85 -14.55 7.79
C CYS A 33 6.01 -13.58 8.96
N THR A 34 7.16 -13.60 9.64
CA THR A 34 7.47 -12.70 10.73
C THR A 34 7.96 -11.39 10.15
N ILE A 35 7.31 -10.29 10.50
CA ILE A 35 7.77 -8.94 10.17
C ILE A 35 8.16 -8.22 11.46
N ILE A 36 9.42 -7.77 11.54
CA ILE A 36 9.89 -6.83 12.57
C ILE A 36 10.02 -5.46 11.91
N LEU A 37 9.24 -4.49 12.40
CA LEU A 37 9.30 -3.10 11.94
C LEU A 37 10.27 -2.31 12.82
N HIS A 38 11.25 -1.68 12.18
CA HIS A 38 12.23 -0.82 12.84
C HIS A 38 12.37 0.49 12.05
N SER A 39 11.67 1.51 12.51
CA SER A 39 11.72 2.89 12.03
C SER A 39 11.54 3.84 13.22
N PRO A 40 12.08 5.06 13.17
CA PRO A 40 11.73 6.07 14.16
C PRO A 40 10.33 6.61 13.88
N PRO A 41 9.48 6.85 14.91
CA PRO A 41 8.17 7.45 14.72
C PRO A 41 8.32 8.82 14.06
N ARG A 42 7.77 8.95 12.85
CA ARG A 42 7.80 10.19 12.07
C ARG A 42 6.50 10.97 12.31
N PRO A 43 6.54 12.28 12.57
CA PRO A 43 5.35 13.09 12.83
C PRO A 43 4.36 13.16 11.65
N THR A 44 4.70 12.59 10.49
CA THR A 44 3.95 12.68 9.23
C THR A 44 3.61 11.30 8.63
N GLN A 45 3.56 10.24 9.44
CA GLN A 45 3.22 8.90 8.95
C GLN A 45 1.71 8.69 8.81
N LEU A 46 1.28 8.09 7.71
CA LEU A 46 -0.12 7.78 7.42
C LEU A 46 -0.25 6.34 6.91
N PHE A 47 -1.20 5.59 7.45
CA PHE A 47 -1.49 4.21 7.03
C PHE A 47 -2.68 4.19 6.07
N LEU A 48 -2.46 3.75 4.83
CA LEU A 48 -3.46 3.74 3.76
C LEU A 48 -3.80 2.31 3.30
N GLY A 49 -4.02 1.41 4.26
CA GLY A 49 -4.29 -0.01 4.00
C GLY A 49 -3.01 -0.85 3.92
N GLY A 50 -3.01 -1.84 3.03
CA GLY A 50 -1.96 -2.84 2.88
C GLY A 50 -2.21 -4.11 3.70
N SER A 51 -1.23 -5.03 3.68
CA SER A 51 -1.34 -6.32 4.37
C SER A 51 -1.13 -6.23 5.88
N ILE A 52 -0.42 -5.20 6.36
CA ILE A 52 -0.13 -4.98 7.78
C ILE A 52 -1.27 -4.18 8.41
N VAL A 53 -2.42 -4.83 8.55
CA VAL A 53 -3.59 -4.29 9.24
C VAL A 53 -4.10 -5.32 10.23
N LYS A 54 -4.76 -4.87 11.29
CA LYS A 54 -5.34 -5.74 12.29
C LYS A 54 -6.35 -6.71 11.68
N GLY A 55 -6.19 -8.00 11.96
CA GLY A 55 -6.99 -9.07 11.34
C GLY A 55 -6.72 -9.28 9.85
N GLY A 56 -5.63 -8.70 9.32
CA GLY A 56 -5.14 -8.94 7.96
C GLY A 56 -4.38 -10.26 7.81
N PRO A 57 -3.89 -10.56 6.59
CA PRO A 57 -3.18 -11.80 6.30
C PRO A 57 -1.76 -11.85 6.90
N VAL A 58 -1.24 -10.72 7.38
CA VAL A 58 0.09 -10.59 7.96
C VAL A 58 -0.02 -10.25 9.44
N GLN A 59 0.60 -11.07 10.27
CA GLN A 59 0.71 -10.86 11.71
C GLN A 59 2.08 -10.26 12.04
N VAL A 60 2.07 -9.12 12.74
CA VAL A 60 3.30 -8.52 13.27
C VAL A 60 3.58 -9.12 14.64
N LEU A 61 4.76 -9.72 14.81
CA LEU A 61 5.15 -10.35 16.09
C LEU A 61 5.81 -9.35 17.04
N GLU A 62 6.62 -8.44 16.51
CA GLU A 62 7.30 -7.39 17.26
C GLU A 62 7.25 -6.08 16.46
N ASP A 63 6.80 -5.02 17.12
CA ASP A 63 6.81 -3.66 16.62
C ASP A 63 7.25 -2.75 17.78
N GLN A 64 8.38 -2.07 17.62
CA GLN A 64 8.91 -1.18 18.65
C GLN A 64 8.30 0.23 18.58
N GLU A 65 7.57 0.54 17.50
CA GLU A 65 6.96 1.84 17.25
C GLU A 65 5.48 1.84 17.62
N LEU A 66 4.73 0.86 17.11
CA LEU A 66 3.29 0.76 17.30
C LEU A 66 2.97 -0.25 18.39
N LYS A 67 2.06 0.15 19.29
CA LYS A 67 1.52 -0.76 20.31
C LYS A 67 0.68 -1.89 19.71
N SER A 68 0.15 -1.70 18.50
CA SER A 68 -0.68 -2.66 17.79
C SER A 68 -0.72 -2.33 16.30
N GLN A 69 -0.92 -3.33 15.45
CA GLN A 69 -1.16 -3.14 14.01
C GLN A 69 -2.31 -2.15 13.77
N PRO A 70 -2.22 -1.31 12.72
CA PRO A 70 -3.23 -0.30 12.43
C PRO A 70 -4.57 -0.94 12.03
N GLU A 71 -5.66 -0.22 12.29
CA GLU A 71 -7.00 -0.66 11.91
C GLU A 71 -7.15 -0.64 10.36
N PRO A 72 -7.95 -1.55 9.77
CA PRO A 72 -8.25 -1.51 8.35
C PRO A 72 -8.84 -0.15 7.93
N LEU A 73 -8.34 0.41 6.83
CA LEU A 73 -8.81 1.69 6.36
C LEU A 73 -10.24 1.58 5.80
N VAL A 74 -11.15 2.41 6.32
CA VAL A 74 -12.50 2.58 5.80
C VAL A 74 -12.74 4.04 5.47
N VAL A 75 -13.09 4.32 4.22
CA VAL A 75 -13.39 5.69 3.73
C VAL A 75 -14.77 5.67 3.08
N LYS A 76 -15.66 6.59 3.49
CA LYS A 76 -17.04 6.68 2.98
C LYS A 76 -17.77 5.33 2.94
N GLY A 77 -17.58 4.50 3.97
CA GLY A 77 -18.21 3.19 4.10
C GLY A 77 -17.59 2.07 3.26
N LYS A 78 -16.55 2.35 2.45
CA LYS A 78 -15.79 1.34 1.71
C LYS A 78 -14.51 0.99 2.47
N ARG A 79 -14.30 -0.30 2.72
CA ARG A 79 -13.00 -0.82 3.16
C ARG A 79 -12.04 -0.75 1.98
N VAL A 80 -10.86 -0.18 2.19
CA VAL A 80 -9.84 -0.07 1.14
C VAL A 80 -9.06 -1.38 1.08
N ALA A 81 -9.16 -2.07 -0.06
CA ALA A 81 -8.32 -3.22 -0.39
C ALA A 81 -7.00 -2.76 -1.01
N GLY A 82 -5.96 -3.57 -0.87
CA GLY A 82 -4.61 -3.20 -1.32
C GLY A 82 -3.95 -2.17 -0.41
N GLY A 83 -2.81 -1.65 -0.87
CA GLY A 83 -2.08 -0.56 -0.23
C GLY A 83 -1.85 0.60 -1.20
N PRO A 84 -1.23 1.70 -0.74
CA PRO A 84 -0.88 2.81 -1.61
C PRO A 84 0.14 2.36 -2.67
N GLN A 85 -0.10 2.72 -3.92
CA GLN A 85 0.75 2.38 -5.06
C GLN A 85 1.25 3.66 -5.75
N MET A 86 0.54 4.16 -6.77
CA MET A 86 0.92 5.42 -7.40
C MET A 86 0.45 6.56 -6.53
N ILE A 87 1.30 7.58 -6.47
CA ILE A 87 1.00 8.84 -5.80
C ILE A 87 1.20 9.98 -6.78
N GLN A 88 0.35 11.00 -6.69
CA GLN A 88 0.45 12.19 -7.53
C GLN A 88 0.20 13.45 -6.71
N LEU A 89 1.20 14.33 -6.65
CA LEU A 89 1.11 15.60 -5.94
C LEU A 89 0.50 16.67 -6.84
N SER A 90 -0.39 17.48 -6.28
CA SER A 90 -0.91 18.68 -6.95
C SER A 90 0.16 19.74 -7.13
N LEU A 91 0.04 20.57 -8.17
CA LEU A 91 1.01 21.65 -8.45
C LEU A 91 1.19 22.65 -7.31
N ASP A 92 0.14 22.88 -6.51
CA ASP A 92 0.22 23.75 -5.32
C ASP A 92 0.83 23.06 -4.09
N GLY A 93 1.18 21.77 -4.19
CA GLY A 93 1.79 20.96 -3.14
C GLY A 93 0.87 20.58 -1.98
N LYS A 94 -0.43 20.88 -2.06
CA LYS A 94 -1.37 20.74 -0.93
C LYS A 94 -2.19 19.45 -0.92
N ARG A 95 -2.23 18.73 -2.05
CA ARG A 95 -3.06 17.52 -2.22
C ARG A 95 -2.23 16.42 -2.87
N LEU A 96 -2.12 15.30 -2.18
CA LEU A 96 -1.51 14.09 -2.69
C LEU A 96 -2.60 13.07 -2.99
N TYR A 97 -2.74 12.67 -4.24
CA TYR A 97 -3.68 11.65 -4.66
C TYR A 97 -2.99 10.30 -4.71
N VAL A 98 -3.70 9.25 -4.30
CA VAL A 98 -3.14 7.91 -4.17
C VAL A 98 -4.08 6.90 -4.81
N THR A 99 -3.55 6.00 -5.65
CA THR A 99 -4.27 4.83 -6.17
C THR A 99 -3.71 3.54 -5.58
N THR A 100 -4.49 2.47 -5.63
CA THR A 100 -4.18 1.22 -4.91
C THR A 100 -3.79 0.03 -5.77
N SER A 101 -3.77 0.14 -7.11
CA SER A 101 -3.42 -0.96 -8.01
C SER A 101 -2.04 -0.78 -8.65
N LEU A 102 -1.29 -1.88 -8.73
CA LEU A 102 0.02 -1.94 -9.39
C LEU A 102 -0.09 -2.62 -10.75
N TYR A 103 -0.31 -3.92 -10.73
CA TYR A 103 -0.32 -4.75 -11.91
C TYR A 103 -1.19 -5.95 -11.62
N SER A 104 -2.16 -6.23 -12.48
CA SER A 104 -3.25 -7.17 -12.19
C SER A 104 -2.78 -8.57 -11.74
N ALA A 105 -1.69 -9.09 -12.31
CA ALA A 105 -1.16 -10.39 -11.90
C ALA A 105 -0.59 -10.37 -10.47
N TRP A 106 0.05 -9.28 -10.07
CA TRP A 106 0.63 -9.11 -8.74
C TRP A 106 -0.44 -8.76 -7.73
N ASP A 107 -1.36 -7.86 -8.10
CA ASP A 107 -2.52 -7.51 -7.31
C ASP A 107 -3.34 -8.77 -6.98
N LYS A 108 -3.52 -9.69 -7.94
CA LYS A 108 -4.18 -10.98 -7.70
C LYS A 108 -3.46 -11.86 -6.68
N GLN A 109 -2.13 -11.82 -6.65
CA GLN A 109 -1.32 -12.64 -5.75
C GLN A 109 -1.30 -12.07 -4.32
N PHE A 110 -1.11 -10.76 -4.18
CA PHE A 110 -0.94 -10.12 -2.86
C PHE A 110 -2.25 -9.62 -2.27
N TYR A 111 -3.18 -9.17 -3.11
CA TYR A 111 -4.44 -8.53 -2.72
C TYR A 111 -5.61 -9.06 -3.57
N PRO A 112 -5.99 -10.35 -3.45
CA PRO A 112 -7.06 -10.93 -4.25
C PRO A 112 -8.40 -10.18 -4.10
N ASP A 113 -8.66 -9.57 -2.93
CA ASP A 113 -9.84 -8.72 -2.72
C ASP A 113 -9.81 -7.45 -3.57
N LEU A 114 -8.63 -6.89 -3.90
CA LEU A 114 -8.51 -5.73 -4.79
C LEU A 114 -9.03 -6.03 -6.20
N ILE A 115 -8.79 -7.25 -6.70
CA ILE A 115 -9.31 -7.70 -8.00
C ILE A 115 -10.84 -7.82 -7.98
N ARG A 116 -11.40 -8.27 -6.87
CA ARG A 116 -12.85 -8.49 -6.71
C ARG A 116 -13.61 -7.19 -6.44
N GLU A 117 -13.03 -6.28 -5.67
CA GLU A 117 -13.70 -5.08 -5.17
C GLU A 117 -13.31 -3.80 -5.94
N GLY A 118 -12.28 -3.86 -6.78
CA GLY A 118 -11.76 -2.74 -7.55
C GLY A 118 -10.85 -1.83 -6.74
N SER A 119 -10.00 -1.09 -7.45
CA SER A 119 -9.12 -0.12 -6.81
C SER A 119 -9.87 1.15 -6.41
N VAL A 120 -9.19 2.00 -5.65
CA VAL A 120 -9.74 3.29 -5.24
C VAL A 120 -8.73 4.40 -5.50
N MET A 121 -9.25 5.64 -5.52
CA MET A 121 -8.43 6.85 -5.39
C MET A 121 -8.75 7.53 -4.07
N LEU A 122 -7.70 7.86 -3.33
CA LEU A 122 -7.74 8.62 -2.08
C LEU A 122 -7.08 9.98 -2.29
N GLN A 123 -7.45 10.96 -1.46
CA GLN A 123 -6.76 12.25 -1.36
C GLN A 123 -6.20 12.41 0.05
N VAL A 124 -4.95 12.81 0.14
CA VAL A 124 -4.25 13.19 1.36
C VAL A 124 -3.99 14.69 1.31
N ASP A 125 -4.41 15.39 2.35
CA ASP A 125 -4.11 16.80 2.56
C ASP A 125 -2.69 16.94 3.11
N VAL A 126 -1.93 17.85 2.52
CA VAL A 126 -0.53 18.14 2.87
C VAL A 126 -0.47 19.53 3.53
N ASP A 127 -0.01 19.59 4.78
CA ASP A 127 0.24 20.87 5.45
C ASP A 127 1.63 21.37 5.08
N THR A 128 1.69 22.30 4.13
CA THR A 128 2.95 22.86 3.63
C THR A 128 3.59 23.88 4.57
N VAL A 129 2.92 24.27 5.65
CA VAL A 129 3.41 25.29 6.61
C VAL A 129 3.97 24.63 7.85
N LYS A 130 3.21 23.72 8.47
CA LYS A 130 3.61 23.01 9.69
C LYS A 130 4.23 21.64 9.41
N GLY A 131 4.12 21.15 8.18
CA GLY A 131 4.36 19.75 7.86
C GLY A 131 3.19 18.88 8.34
N GLY A 132 2.99 17.73 7.69
CA GLY A 132 1.93 16.80 8.06
C GLY A 132 1.18 16.27 6.85
N LEU A 133 0.69 15.04 7.02
CA LEU A 133 -0.18 14.37 6.06
C LEU A 133 -1.45 13.95 6.78
N LYS A 134 -2.61 14.24 6.18
CA LYS A 134 -3.90 13.82 6.72
C LYS A 134 -4.77 13.28 5.60
N LEU A 135 -5.30 12.06 5.77
CA LEU A 135 -6.29 11.53 4.84
C LEU A 135 -7.53 12.43 4.82
N ASN A 136 -8.01 12.81 3.63
CA ASN A 136 -9.27 13.50 3.46
C ASN A 136 -10.44 12.49 3.48
N PRO A 137 -11.27 12.46 4.54
CA PRO A 137 -12.33 11.45 4.67
C PRO A 137 -13.50 11.67 3.69
N ASN A 138 -13.55 12.84 3.04
CA ASN A 138 -14.65 13.22 2.15
C ASN A 138 -14.38 12.85 0.68
N PHE A 139 -13.14 12.50 0.35
CA PHE A 139 -12.71 12.15 -1.00
C PHE A 139 -12.48 10.64 -1.12
N LEU A 140 -13.22 10.01 -2.03
CA LEU A 140 -13.01 8.63 -2.47
C LEU A 140 -13.56 8.51 -3.88
N VAL A 141 -12.72 8.07 -4.81
CA VAL A 141 -13.19 7.53 -6.10
C VAL A 141 -13.14 6.02 -6.00
N ASP A 142 -14.27 5.37 -6.25
CA ASP A 142 -14.45 3.93 -6.13
C ASP A 142 -14.56 3.32 -7.53
N PHE A 143 -13.46 2.74 -8.02
CA PHE A 143 -13.42 2.09 -9.33
C PHE A 143 -14.03 0.68 -9.31
N GLY A 144 -14.49 0.20 -8.16
CA GLY A 144 -15.25 -1.05 -8.04
C GLY A 144 -16.67 -0.98 -8.62
N LYS A 145 -17.19 0.24 -8.82
CA LYS A 145 -18.56 0.50 -9.27
C LYS A 145 -18.64 0.87 -10.76
N GLU A 146 -17.58 0.65 -11.51
CA GLU A 146 -17.55 0.92 -12.94
C GLU A 146 -18.57 0.02 -13.69
N PRO A 147 -19.19 0.50 -14.79
CA PRO A 147 -20.29 -0.20 -15.46
C PRO A 147 -19.93 -1.60 -15.99
N LEU A 148 -18.65 -1.85 -16.27
CA LEU A 148 -18.14 -3.12 -16.82
C LEU A 148 -17.49 -4.01 -15.74
N GLY A 149 -17.70 -3.69 -14.47
CA GLY A 149 -17.11 -4.37 -13.33
C GLY A 149 -15.89 -3.64 -12.75
N PRO A 150 -15.28 -4.19 -11.70
CA PRO A 150 -14.21 -3.53 -10.97
C PRO A 150 -13.00 -3.19 -11.84
N ALA A 151 -12.59 -1.92 -11.82
CA ALA A 151 -11.41 -1.45 -12.53
C ALA A 151 -10.20 -1.28 -11.59
N LEU A 152 -9.01 -1.38 -12.20
CA LEU A 152 -7.72 -1.32 -11.54
C LEU A 152 -6.97 -0.06 -11.99
N ALA A 153 -7.39 1.08 -11.44
CA ALA A 153 -6.74 2.36 -11.71
C ALA A 153 -5.30 2.39 -11.18
N HIS A 154 -4.38 2.71 -12.08
CA HIS A 154 -2.94 2.76 -11.82
C HIS A 154 -2.44 4.20 -11.74
N GLU A 155 -2.30 4.87 -12.89
CA GLU A 155 -1.74 6.22 -12.97
C GLU A 155 -2.82 7.30 -12.94
N LEU A 156 -2.46 8.47 -12.40
CA LEU A 156 -3.28 9.68 -12.47
C LEU A 156 -2.54 10.74 -13.27
N ARG A 157 -3.26 11.46 -14.12
CA ARG A 157 -2.70 12.60 -14.87
C ARG A 157 -3.56 13.82 -14.67
N TYR A 158 -2.95 14.94 -14.33
CA TYR A 158 -3.69 16.21 -14.25
C TYR A 158 -3.91 16.81 -15.64
N PRO A 159 -5.09 17.42 -15.88
CA PRO A 159 -5.26 18.30 -17.02
C PRO A 159 -4.29 19.48 -16.93
N GLY A 160 -3.37 19.59 -17.88
CA GLY A 160 -2.40 20.68 -17.94
C GLY A 160 -1.03 20.40 -17.32
N GLY A 161 -0.74 19.13 -16.98
CA GLY A 161 0.56 18.73 -16.46
C GLY A 161 0.59 18.60 -14.94
N ASP A 162 1.53 17.81 -14.45
CA ASP A 162 1.69 17.50 -13.04
C ASP A 162 3.16 17.22 -12.68
N CYS A 163 3.42 17.07 -11.39
CA CYS A 163 4.77 16.92 -10.83
C CYS A 163 5.57 15.71 -11.36
N SER A 164 4.96 14.80 -12.12
CA SER A 164 5.63 13.63 -12.71
C SER A 164 5.60 13.63 -14.24
N SER A 165 4.90 14.56 -14.88
CA SER A 165 4.77 14.64 -16.34
C SER A 165 5.44 15.86 -16.95
N ASP A 166 5.56 16.97 -16.22
CA ASP A 166 6.19 18.18 -16.75
C ASP A 166 7.71 18.16 -16.58
N ILE A 167 8.43 18.39 -17.68
CA ILE A 167 9.89 18.60 -17.69
C ILE A 167 10.12 20.10 -17.94
N TRP A 168 10.77 20.77 -16.99
CA TRP A 168 11.18 22.16 -17.11
C TRP A 168 12.59 22.23 -17.74
N LEU A 169 12.81 23.14 -18.70
CA LEU A 169 14.10 23.38 -19.39
C LEU A 169 14.90 24.51 -18.74
#